data_AF-A0A7C6ZRW9-F1
#
_entry.id   AF-A0A7C6ZRW9-F1
#
_cell.length_a   1.000
_cell.length_b   1.000
_cell.length_c   1.000
_cell.angle_alpha   90.00
_cell.angle_beta   90.00
_cell.angle_gamma   90.00
#
_symmetry.space_group_name_H-M   'P 1'
#
loop_
_entity.id
_entity.type
_entity.pdbx_description
1 polymer ?
#
loop_
_entity_poly.entity_id
_entity_poly.type
_entity_poly.pdbx_seq_one_letter_code
_entity_poly.pdbx_strand_id
1 'polypeptide(L)'
;MTSTMSTSSAGARPAASPLMASLYGGIATGLIGAAFMMLLSAKMPILYGLAFILTGAGPVIGYQLAAGKLGQDWKTLIGGIIGFILPLLSPIIIWPLLVWAFNRSFGLGRIWLGSLLGFILGVAGFFLIGLMIGQDPAWVGFGWAMLWALWGGTAAAFMASAVRE
;
A
#
# COMPACT_ATOMS: atom_id res chain seq x y z
N MET A 1 -34.78 -30.43 30.44
CA MET A 1 -33.49 -29.81 30.10
C MET A 1 -33.27 -30.00 28.60
N THR A 2 -33.41 -28.93 27.82
CA THR A 2 -33.00 -28.90 26.41
C THR A 2 -32.63 -27.47 26.09
N SER A 3 -31.37 -27.13 26.36
CA SER A 3 -30.76 -25.86 25.98
C SER A 3 -30.55 -25.87 24.47
N THR A 4 -31.42 -25.19 23.72
CA THR A 4 -31.15 -24.85 22.33
C THR A 4 -30.13 -23.72 22.36
N MET A 5 -28.85 -24.05 22.17
CA MET A 5 -27.85 -23.02 21.87
C MET A 5 -28.17 -22.47 20.49
N SER A 6 -28.77 -21.28 20.44
CA SER A 6 -28.65 -20.44 19.26
C SER A 6 -27.17 -20.04 19.19
N THR A 7 -26.42 -20.66 18.29
CA THR A 7 -25.17 -20.08 17.81
C THR A 7 -25.55 -18.74 17.19
N SER A 8 -25.39 -17.67 17.97
CA SER A 8 -25.32 -16.34 17.42
C SER A 8 -24.22 -16.38 16.36
N SER A 9 -24.56 -15.99 15.14
CA SER A 9 -23.59 -15.56 14.16
C SER A 9 -22.80 -14.43 14.80
N ALA A 10 -21.69 -14.79 15.45
CA ALA A 10 -20.71 -13.84 15.96
C ALA A 10 -20.39 -12.92 14.79
N GLY A 11 -20.79 -11.65 14.94
CA GLY A 11 -20.98 -10.73 13.82
C GLY A 11 -19.84 -10.79 12.84
N ALA A 12 -20.16 -11.10 11.58
CA ALA A 12 -19.26 -10.87 10.46
C ALA A 12 -18.78 -9.42 10.58
N ARG A 13 -17.53 -9.23 11.03
CA ARG A 13 -16.92 -7.90 11.07
C ARG A 13 -17.07 -7.35 9.66
N PRO A 14 -17.51 -6.09 9.49
CA PRO A 14 -17.57 -5.51 8.15
C PRO A 14 -16.21 -5.68 7.49
N ALA A 15 -16.15 -6.48 6.43
CA ALA A 15 -14.95 -6.62 5.64
C ALA A 15 -14.61 -5.21 5.13
N ALA A 16 -13.37 -4.76 5.35
CA ALA A 16 -12.94 -3.45 4.88
C ALA A 16 -13.20 -3.36 3.37
N SER A 17 -13.84 -2.29 2.90
CA SER A 17 -14.15 -2.13 1.46
C SER A 17 -12.85 -2.08 0.66
N PRO A 18 -12.61 -3.03 -0.29
CA PRO A 18 -11.39 -3.02 -1.08
C PRO A 18 -11.24 -1.77 -1.94
N LEU A 19 -12.37 -1.22 -2.42
CA LEU A 19 -12.37 0.02 -3.20
C LEU A 19 -11.95 1.21 -2.34
N MET A 20 -12.49 1.34 -1.13
CA MET A 20 -12.09 2.43 -0.24
C MET A 20 -10.63 2.30 0.20
N ALA A 21 -10.19 1.07 0.52
CA ALA A 21 -8.80 0.80 0.82
C ALA A 21 -7.89 1.19 -0.36
N SER A 22 -8.30 0.90 -1.58
CA SER A 22 -7.59 1.30 -2.80
C SER A 22 -7.45 2.82 -2.92
N LEU A 23 -8.54 3.56 -2.75
CA LEU A 23 -8.52 5.02 -2.85
C LEU A 23 -7.62 5.63 -1.78
N TYR A 24 -7.78 5.23 -0.52
CA TYR A 24 -6.96 5.76 0.58
C TYR A 24 -5.49 5.35 0.46
N GLY A 25 -5.23 4.10 0.08
CA GLY A 25 -3.87 3.58 -0.13
C GLY A 25 -3.18 4.27 -1.30
N GLY A 26 -3.91 4.53 -2.39
CA GLY A 26 -3.38 5.23 -3.55
C GLY A 26 -3.11 6.70 -3.27
N ILE A 27 -4.02 7.40 -2.59
CA ILE A 27 -3.82 8.79 -2.18
C ILE A 27 -2.64 8.91 -1.23
N ALA A 28 -2.59 8.10 -0.17
CA ALA A 28 -1.52 8.17 0.83
C ALA A 28 -0.15 7.89 0.19
N THR A 29 -0.04 6.80 -0.57
CA THR A 29 1.22 6.41 -1.21
C THR A 29 1.62 7.39 -2.31
N GLY A 30 0.66 7.89 -3.09
CA GLY A 30 0.90 8.87 -4.15
C GLY A 30 1.39 10.21 -3.62
N LEU A 31 0.82 10.70 -2.51
CA LEU A 31 1.27 11.93 -1.85
C LEU A 31 2.69 11.79 -1.30
N ILE A 32 3.03 10.63 -0.74
CA ILE A 32 4.40 10.34 -0.28
C ILE A 32 5.37 10.25 -1.47
N GLY A 33 4.95 9.64 -2.58
CA GLY A 33 5.71 9.61 -3.83
C GLY A 33 5.95 11.01 -4.41
N ALA A 34 4.93 11.88 -4.39
CA ALA A 34 5.09 13.28 -4.79
C ALA A 34 6.07 14.03 -3.88
N ALA A 35 5.94 13.85 -2.55
CA ALA A 35 6.87 14.42 -1.58
C ALA A 35 8.31 13.94 -1.81
N PHE A 36 8.52 12.66 -2.13
CA PHE A 36 9.84 12.13 -2.49
C PHE A 36 10.46 12.92 -3.65
N MET A 37 9.72 13.13 -4.74
CA MET A 37 10.25 13.85 -5.91
C MET A 37 10.54 15.32 -5.60
N MET A 38 9.68 15.98 -4.83
CA MET A 38 9.93 17.36 -4.38
C MET A 38 11.22 17.46 -3.54
N LEU A 39 11.41 16.54 -2.60
CA LEU A 39 12.59 16.50 -1.73
C LEU A 39 13.86 16.10 -2.48
N LEU A 40 13.73 15.25 -3.50
CA LEU A 40 14.80 14.90 -4.42
C LEU A 40 15.23 16.11 -5.26
N SER A 41 14.28 16.85 -5.83
CA SER A 41 14.54 18.10 -6.57
C SER A 41 15.15 19.18 -5.67
N ALA A 42 14.75 19.24 -4.40
CA ALA A 42 15.33 20.11 -3.39
C ALA A 42 16.71 19.66 -2.88
N LYS A 43 17.25 18.53 -3.37
CA LYS A 43 18.55 17.96 -2.99
C LYS A 43 18.67 17.72 -1.48
N MET A 44 17.60 17.21 -0.86
CA MET A 44 17.53 16.91 0.57
C MET A 44 17.65 15.40 0.82
N PRO A 45 18.87 14.81 0.83
CA PRO A 45 19.08 13.36 0.80
C PRO A 45 18.45 12.60 1.95
N ILE A 46 18.55 13.13 3.15
CA ILE A 46 17.95 12.52 4.33
C ILE A 46 16.42 12.48 4.18
N LEU A 47 15.81 13.58 3.71
CA LEU A 47 14.36 13.68 3.63
C LEU A 47 13.77 12.87 2.48
N TYR A 48 14.38 12.88 1.28
CA TYR A 48 13.90 12.00 0.22
C TYR A 48 14.14 10.53 0.58
N GLY A 49 15.23 10.20 1.30
CA GLY A 49 15.46 8.85 1.83
C GLY A 49 14.35 8.42 2.78
N LEU A 50 13.95 9.29 3.71
CA LEU A 50 12.83 9.04 4.61
C LEU A 50 11.49 8.93 3.87
N ALA A 51 11.22 9.80 2.90
CA ALA A 51 10.01 9.73 2.08
C ALA A 51 9.93 8.42 1.28
N PHE A 52 11.07 7.95 0.77
CA PHE A 52 11.14 6.65 0.10
C PHE A 52 10.70 5.54 1.05
N ILE A 53 11.30 5.43 2.23
CA ILE A 53 10.94 4.40 3.23
C ILE A 53 9.46 4.52 3.65
N LEU A 54 8.97 5.75 3.85
CA LEU A 54 7.57 6.00 4.22
C LEU A 54 6.58 5.61 3.13
N THR A 55 7.01 5.44 1.87
CA THR A 55 6.13 5.00 0.78
C THR A 55 5.47 3.66 1.13
N GLY A 56 6.20 2.76 1.79
CA GLY A 56 5.65 1.49 2.26
C GLY A 56 4.57 1.58 3.34
N ALA A 57 4.42 2.73 4.01
CA ALA A 57 3.35 2.96 4.97
C ALA A 57 2.00 3.21 4.29
N GLY A 58 2.01 3.81 3.09
CA GLY A 58 0.81 4.27 2.40
C GLY A 58 -0.28 3.20 2.20
N PRO A 59 0.03 1.98 1.70
CA PRO A 59 -0.98 0.94 1.55
C PRO A 59 -1.57 0.49 2.90
N VAL A 60 -0.72 0.43 3.94
CA VAL A 60 -1.15 0.02 5.28
C VAL A 60 -2.08 1.06 5.90
N ILE A 61 -1.74 2.35 5.78
CA ILE A 61 -2.59 3.46 6.22
C ILE A 61 -3.93 3.43 5.48
N GLY A 62 -3.91 3.22 4.17
CA GLY A 62 -5.11 3.14 3.35
C GLY A 62 -6.05 2.03 3.78
N TYR A 63 -5.51 0.83 3.99
CA TYR A 63 -6.26 -0.30 4.54
C TYR A 63 -6.82 0.01 5.93
N GLN A 64 -6.01 0.52 6.86
CA GLN A 64 -6.45 0.78 8.23
C GLN A 64 -7.54 1.86 8.30
N LEU A 65 -7.45 2.89 7.46
CA LEU A 65 -8.50 3.90 7.29
C LEU A 65 -9.81 3.25 6.81
N ALA A 66 -9.75 2.44 5.75
CA ALA A 66 -10.93 1.76 5.22
C ALA A 66 -11.53 0.73 6.18
N ALA A 67 -10.71 0.15 7.06
CA ALA A 67 -11.14 -0.80 8.09
C ALA A 67 -11.67 -0.13 9.36
N GLY A 68 -11.56 1.20 9.51
CA GLY A 68 -11.90 1.92 10.75
C GLY A 68 -10.96 1.60 11.92
N LYS A 69 -9.70 1.25 11.63
CA LYS A 69 -8.70 0.75 12.59
C LYS A 69 -7.39 1.52 12.55
N LEU A 70 -7.41 2.78 12.10
CA LEU A 70 -6.21 3.60 12.01
C LEU A 70 -5.51 3.68 13.38
N GLY A 71 -4.23 3.31 13.40
CA GLY A 71 -3.40 3.33 14.61
C GLY A 71 -3.57 2.10 15.52
N GLN A 72 -4.54 1.22 15.25
CA GLN A 72 -4.74 0.00 16.05
C GLN A 72 -3.74 -1.11 15.67
N ASP A 73 -3.23 -1.10 14.43
CA ASP A 73 -2.28 -2.10 13.93
C ASP A 73 -0.92 -1.47 13.57
N TRP A 74 -0.22 -1.01 14.61
CA TRP A 74 1.09 -0.37 14.47
C TRP A 74 2.18 -1.33 13.98
N LYS A 75 2.03 -2.65 14.21
CA LYS A 75 3.00 -3.66 13.78
C LYS A 75 3.02 -3.79 12.26
N THR A 76 1.86 -3.87 11.62
CA THR A 76 1.76 -3.88 10.16
C THR A 76 2.32 -2.60 9.56
N LEU A 77 2.10 -1.45 10.21
CA LEU A 77 2.64 -0.17 9.76
C LEU A 77 4.18 -0.16 9.77
N ILE A 78 4.79 -0.66 10.85
CA ILE A 78 6.25 -0.85 10.92
C ILE A 78 6.73 -1.80 9.82
N GLY A 79 6.04 -2.93 9.62
CA GLY A 79 6.33 -3.87 8.54
C GLY A 79 6.30 -3.21 7.16
N GLY A 80 5.34 -2.30 6.94
CA GLY A 80 5.25 -1.51 5.71
C GLY A 80 6.42 -0.55 5.53
N ILE A 81 6.76 0.22 6.56
CA ILE A 81 7.88 1.19 6.55
C ILE A 81 9.21 0.47 6.30
N ILE A 82 9.56 -0.51 7.15
CA ILE A 82 10.84 -1.23 7.04
C ILE A 82 10.88 -2.08 5.76
N GLY A 83 9.73 -2.54 5.28
CA GLY A 83 9.61 -3.32 4.05
C GLY A 83 10.03 -2.57 2.79
N PHE A 84 10.17 -1.24 2.86
CA PHE A 84 10.36 -0.37 1.72
C PHE A 84 11.72 0.32 1.69
N ILE A 85 12.77 -0.48 1.55
CA ILE A 85 14.18 -0.05 1.53
C ILE A 85 14.84 -0.12 0.16
N LEU A 86 14.29 -0.89 -0.78
CA LEU A 86 14.87 -1.14 -2.12
C LEU A 86 13.84 -0.93 -3.23
N PRO A 87 14.09 -0.10 -4.26
CA PRO A 87 13.09 0.29 -5.27
C PRO A 87 12.38 -0.87 -5.98
N LEU A 88 13.09 -1.96 -6.27
CA LEU A 88 12.54 -3.09 -7.02
C LEU A 88 12.17 -4.27 -6.11
N LEU A 89 13.05 -4.63 -5.18
CA LEU A 89 12.85 -5.79 -4.32
C LEU A 89 11.84 -5.53 -3.20
N SER A 90 11.71 -4.28 -2.74
CA SER A 90 10.76 -3.97 -1.69
C SER A 90 9.32 -4.21 -2.08
N PRO A 91 8.77 -3.60 -3.14
CA PRO A 91 7.37 -3.79 -3.48
C PRO A 91 7.07 -5.28 -3.79
N ILE A 92 7.99 -6.02 -4.38
CA ILE A 92 7.69 -7.39 -4.84
C ILE A 92 7.94 -8.46 -3.76
N ILE A 93 8.95 -8.29 -2.91
CA ILE A 93 9.41 -9.34 -1.99
C ILE A 93 9.40 -8.86 -0.55
N ILE A 94 10.13 -7.79 -0.23
CA ILE A 94 10.41 -7.43 1.17
C ILE A 94 9.17 -6.89 1.86
N TRP A 95 8.45 -5.96 1.22
CA TRP A 95 7.23 -5.36 1.73
C TRP A 95 6.13 -6.39 2.03
N PRO A 96 5.69 -7.24 1.07
CA PRO A 96 4.65 -8.22 1.35
C PRO A 96 5.07 -9.23 2.44
N LEU A 97 6.36 -9.61 2.47
CA LEU A 97 6.90 -10.52 3.47
C LEU A 97 6.91 -9.91 4.87
N LEU A 98 7.35 -8.65 5.03
CA LEU A 98 7.36 -8.00 6.34
C LEU A 98 5.95 -7.64 6.81
N VAL A 99 5.10 -7.08 5.96
CA VAL A 99 3.69 -6.81 6.30
C VAL A 99 3.00 -8.08 6.81
N TRP A 100 3.20 -9.21 6.13
CA TRP A 100 2.70 -10.50 6.59
C TRP A 100 3.39 -11.00 7.86
N ALA A 101 4.72 -10.86 7.99
CA ALA A 101 5.46 -11.34 9.15
C ALA A 101 5.00 -10.63 10.43
N PHE A 102 4.73 -9.32 10.35
CA PHE A 102 4.25 -8.50 11.45
C PHE A 102 2.74 -8.64 11.70
N ASN A 103 1.96 -9.06 10.71
CA ASN A 103 0.56 -9.42 10.90
C ASN A 103 0.14 -10.65 10.09
N ARG A 104 0.07 -11.78 10.80
CA ARG A 104 -0.30 -13.09 10.26
C ARG A 104 -1.80 -13.27 9.98
N SER A 105 -2.64 -12.28 10.30
CA SER A 105 -4.06 -12.31 9.92
C SER A 105 -4.24 -12.20 8.41
N PHE A 106 -3.26 -11.63 7.70
CA PHE A 106 -3.30 -11.55 6.25
C PHE A 106 -2.77 -12.83 5.58
N GLY A 107 -3.39 -13.22 4.48
CA GLY A 107 -2.81 -14.23 3.58
C GLY A 107 -1.62 -13.68 2.79
N LEU A 108 -0.42 -14.22 3.02
CA LEU A 108 0.80 -13.84 2.30
C LEU A 108 0.61 -13.81 0.77
N GLY A 109 0.02 -14.87 0.20
CA GLY A 109 -0.20 -14.94 -1.25
C GLY A 109 -1.09 -13.82 -1.81
N ARG A 110 -2.10 -13.37 -1.04
CA ARG A 110 -2.96 -12.25 -1.45
C ARG A 110 -2.23 -10.91 -1.35
N ILE A 111 -1.49 -10.66 -0.26
CA ILE A 111 -0.67 -9.43 -0.14
C ILE A 111 0.37 -9.39 -1.26
N TRP A 112 1.10 -10.50 -1.46
CA TRP A 112 2.12 -10.60 -2.49
C TRP A 112 1.55 -10.37 -3.88
N LEU A 113 0.41 -10.99 -4.22
CA LEU A 113 -0.25 -10.79 -5.50
C LEU A 113 -0.70 -9.34 -5.69
N GLY A 114 -1.29 -8.71 -4.67
CA GLY A 114 -1.68 -7.31 -4.72
C GLY A 114 -0.50 -6.37 -4.93
N SER A 115 0.62 -6.65 -4.25
CA SER A 115 1.82 -5.85 -4.38
C SER A 115 2.49 -6.01 -5.75
N LEU A 116 2.54 -7.25 -6.28
CA LEU A 116 3.04 -7.54 -7.62
C LEU A 116 2.20 -6.86 -8.71
N LEU A 117 0.88 -7.06 -8.67
CA LEU A 117 -0.05 -6.43 -9.63
C LEU A 117 0.01 -4.91 -9.52
N GLY A 118 0.05 -4.37 -8.30
CA GLY A 118 0.19 -2.94 -8.07
C GLY A 118 1.47 -2.39 -8.65
N PHE A 119 2.57 -3.12 -8.57
CA PHE A 119 3.85 -2.68 -9.10
C PHE A 119 3.84 -2.68 -10.63
N ILE A 120 3.29 -3.73 -11.25
CA ILE A 120 3.09 -3.80 -12.70
C ILE A 120 2.20 -2.64 -13.18
N LEU A 121 1.07 -2.38 -12.50
CA LEU A 121 0.17 -1.28 -12.82
C LEU A 121 0.85 0.08 -12.64
N GLY A 122 1.63 0.25 -11.57
CA GLY A 122 2.39 1.47 -11.31
C GLY A 122 3.41 1.75 -12.41
N VAL A 123 4.20 0.75 -12.80
CA VAL A 123 5.19 0.87 -13.89
C VAL A 123 4.50 1.16 -15.21
N ALA A 124 3.41 0.45 -15.52
CA ALA A 124 2.63 0.71 -16.73
C ALA A 124 2.06 2.14 -16.75
N GLY A 125 1.51 2.61 -15.61
CA GLY A 125 1.00 3.96 -15.45
C GLY A 125 2.08 5.03 -15.60
N PHE A 126 3.26 4.81 -15.03
CA PHE A 126 4.43 5.69 -15.20
C PHE A 126 4.79 5.89 -16.67
N PHE A 127 4.94 4.79 -17.41
CA PHE A 127 5.29 4.86 -18.83
C PHE A 127 4.14 5.38 -19.70
N LEU A 128 2.88 5.07 -19.38
CA LEU A 128 1.72 5.62 -20.08
C LEU A 128 1.70 7.15 -19.98
N ILE A 129 1.97 7.70 -18.80
CA ILE A 129 2.07 9.15 -18.60
C ILE A 129 3.19 9.75 -19.46
N GLY A 130 4.38 9.13 -19.45
CA GLY A 130 5.49 9.58 -20.28
C GLY A 130 5.18 9.54 -21.79
N LEU A 131 4.48 8.51 -22.25
CA LEU A 131 4.03 8.40 -23.64
C LEU A 131 3.04 9.51 -24.03
N MET A 132 2.16 9.92 -23.11
CA MET A 132 1.12 10.92 -23.37
C MET A 132 1.63 12.37 -23.28
N ILE A 133 2.59 12.64 -22.40
CA ILE A 133 3.16 13.99 -22.20
C ILE A 133 4.35 14.25 -23.14
N GLY A 134 5.03 13.21 -23.62
CA GLY A 134 6.17 13.31 -24.52
C GLY A 134 7.52 13.35 -23.81
N GLN A 135 8.57 13.79 -24.51
CA GLN A 135 9.96 13.70 -24.05
C GLN A 135 10.39 14.82 -23.07
N ASP A 136 9.45 15.65 -22.58
CA ASP A 136 9.74 16.66 -21.56
C ASP A 136 9.95 16.00 -20.18
N PRO A 137 11.12 16.11 -19.53
CA PRO A 137 11.36 15.50 -18.22
C PRO A 137 10.41 15.96 -17.09
N ALA A 138 9.65 17.04 -17.28
CA ALA A 138 8.73 17.58 -16.29
C ALA A 138 7.68 16.56 -15.79
N TRP A 139 7.32 15.56 -16.60
CA TRP A 139 6.34 14.55 -16.19
C TRP A 139 6.88 13.55 -15.17
N VAL A 140 8.20 13.38 -15.04
CA VAL A 140 8.80 12.30 -14.22
C VAL A 140 8.33 12.39 -12.76
N GLY A 141 8.21 13.60 -12.21
CA GLY A 141 7.70 13.83 -10.86
C GLY A 141 6.27 13.33 -10.67
N PHE A 142 5.38 13.69 -11.61
CA PHE A 142 3.99 13.26 -11.60
C PHE A 142 3.86 11.76 -11.87
N GLY A 143 4.59 11.23 -12.86
CA GLY A 143 4.64 9.81 -13.17
C GLY A 143 5.08 8.98 -11.98
N TRP A 144 6.09 9.43 -11.24
CA TRP A 144 6.58 8.75 -10.03
C TRP A 144 5.50 8.72 -8.93
N ALA A 145 4.80 9.82 -8.70
CA ALA A 145 3.67 9.85 -7.76
C ALA A 145 2.57 8.88 -8.19
N MET A 146 2.26 8.80 -9.49
CA MET A 146 1.24 7.90 -10.03
C MET A 146 1.64 6.43 -9.95
N LEU A 147 2.91 6.09 -10.19
CA LEU A 147 3.44 4.75 -9.99
C LEU A 147 3.11 4.27 -8.58
N TRP A 148 3.48 5.08 -7.58
CA TRP A 148 3.29 4.73 -6.18
C TRP A 148 1.84 4.81 -5.74
N ALA A 149 1.02 5.69 -6.33
CA ALA A 149 -0.42 5.69 -6.10
C ALA A 149 -1.08 4.38 -6.57
N LEU A 150 -0.73 3.90 -7.77
CA LEU A 150 -1.28 2.67 -8.32
C LEU A 150 -0.82 1.44 -7.54
N TRP A 151 0.47 1.39 -7.18
CA TRP A 151 1.01 0.34 -6.31
C TRP A 151 0.31 0.35 -4.94
N GLY A 152 0.24 1.52 -4.33
CA GLY A 152 -0.33 1.73 -3.00
C GLY A 152 -1.81 1.36 -2.90
N GLY A 153 -2.60 1.78 -3.89
CA GLY A 153 -4.02 1.46 -3.95
C GLY A 153 -4.26 -0.03 -4.18
N THR A 154 -3.53 -0.64 -5.12
CA THR A 154 -3.68 -2.08 -5.38
C THR A 154 -3.29 -2.90 -4.16
N ALA A 155 -2.15 -2.60 -3.52
CA ALA A 155 -1.71 -3.29 -2.32
C ALA A 155 -2.74 -3.15 -1.18
N ALA A 156 -3.28 -1.95 -0.94
CA ALA A 156 -4.30 -1.72 0.08
C ALA A 156 -5.62 -2.47 -0.19
N ALA A 157 -6.06 -2.51 -1.45
CA ALA A 157 -7.25 -3.28 -1.86
C ALA A 157 -7.08 -4.77 -1.56
N PHE A 158 -5.90 -5.33 -1.85
CA PHE A 158 -5.59 -6.71 -1.55
C PHE A 158 -5.40 -6.97 -0.06
N MET A 159 -4.90 -6.02 0.73
CA MET A 159 -4.90 -6.16 2.20
C MET A 159 -6.32 -6.28 2.75
N ALA A 160 -7.26 -5.47 2.24
CA ALA A 160 -8.66 -5.53 2.63
C ALA A 160 -9.32 -6.88 2.28
N SER A 161 -8.93 -7.50 1.16
CA SER A 161 -9.39 -8.84 0.78
C SER A 161 -8.53 -9.98 1.34
N ALA A 162 -7.39 -9.70 1.98
CA ALA A 162 -6.44 -10.71 2.48
C ALA A 162 -6.68 -11.15 3.92
N VAL A 163 -7.58 -10.50 4.66
CA VAL A 163 -7.92 -10.89 6.03
C VAL A 163 -8.50 -12.30 6.01
N ARG A 164 -7.85 -13.23 6.73
CA ARG A 164 -8.32 -14.61 6.89
C ARG A 164 -9.48 -14.62 7.89
N GLU A 165 -10.55 -15.32 7.53
CA GLU A 165 -11.65 -15.68 8.44
C GLU A 165 -11.18 -16.74 9.45
#